data_AF-A0A6I0F9T8-F1
#
_entry.id   AF-A0A6I0F9T8-F1
#
_cell.length_a   1.000
_cell.length_b   1.000
_cell.length_c   1.000
_cell.angle_alpha   90.00
_cell.angle_beta   90.00
_cell.angle_gamma   90.00
#
_symmetry.space_group_name_H-M   'P 1'
#
loop_
_entity.id
_entity.type
_entity.pdbx_description
1 polymer ?
#
loop_
_entity_poly.entity_id
_entity_poly.type
_entity_poly.pdbx_seq_one_letter_code
_entity_poly.pdbx_strand_id
1 'polypeptide(L)' 'MSKRKLVVPNARKALEDYKLEVAKEFGVNDPKSLASNHTGYIVRKLVEMGERQLIDDNNN' A
#
# COMPACT_ATOMS: atom_id res chain seq x y z
N MET A 1 -5.49 -5.91 -20.92
CA MET A 1 -4.61 -5.99 -19.73
C MET A 1 -5.33 -6.78 -18.65
N SER A 2 -4.88 -8.01 -18.35
CA SER A 2 -5.44 -8.78 -17.24
C SER A 2 -5.16 -8.01 -15.93
N LYS A 3 -6.20 -7.66 -15.17
CA LYS A 3 -6.02 -7.02 -13.85
C LYS A 3 -5.29 -8.03 -12.97
N ARG A 4 -4.03 -7.74 -12.61
CA ARG A 4 -3.26 -8.58 -11.68
C ARG A 4 -4.09 -8.81 -10.42
N LYS A 5 -4.28 -10.07 -10.04
CA LYS A 5 -5.07 -10.47 -8.89
C LYS A 5 -4.32 -10.06 -7.62
N LEU A 6 -5.02 -9.40 -6.69
CA LEU A 6 -4.47 -9.12 -5.37
C LEU A 6 -4.41 -10.42 -4.57
N VAL A 7 -3.39 -10.55 -3.72
CA VAL A 7 -3.27 -11.66 -2.77
C VAL A 7 -4.49 -11.69 -1.85
N VAL A 8 -4.95 -10.52 -1.40
CA VAL A 8 -6.19 -10.34 -0.64
C VAL A 8 -7.22 -9.61 -1.52
N PRO A 9 -8.21 -10.32 -2.09
CA PRO A 9 -9.14 -9.73 -3.06
C PRO A 9 -9.95 -8.55 -2.50
N ASN A 10 -10.35 -8.64 -1.22
CA ASN A 10 -11.20 -7.64 -0.57
C ASN A 10 -10.44 -6.36 -0.18
N ALA A 11 -9.11 -6.40 -0.18
CA ALA A 11 -8.27 -5.24 0.17
C ALA A 11 -8.14 -4.22 -0.98
N ARG A 12 -8.77 -4.47 -2.14
CA ARG A 12 -8.60 -3.63 -3.34
C ARG A 12 -8.92 -2.17 -3.08
N LYS A 13 -10.07 -1.88 -2.48
CA LYS A 13 -10.49 -0.51 -2.22
C LYS A 13 -9.52 0.20 -1.27
N ALA A 14 -9.21 -0.45 -0.14
CA ALA A 14 -8.25 0.07 0.83
C ALA A 14 -6.86 0.34 0.23
N LEU A 15 -6.38 -0.54 -0.65
CA LEU A 15 -5.10 -0.35 -1.34
C LEU A 15 -5.13 0.82 -2.32
N GLU A 16 -6.23 1.04 -3.04
CA GLU A 16 -6.36 2.19 -3.94
C GLU A 16 -6.49 3.51 -3.16
N ASP A 17 -7.24 3.52 -2.06
CA ASP A 17 -7.34 4.66 -1.16
C ASP A 17 -5.96 5.01 -0.55
N TYR A 18 -5.20 4.00 -0.12
CA TYR A 18 -3.84 4.19 0.40
C TYR A 18 -2.87 4.74 -0.66
N LYS A 19 -2.95 4.25 -1.90
CA LYS A 19 -2.14 4.82 -2.99
C LYS A 19 -2.49 6.28 -3.28
N LEU A 20 -3.76 6.65 -3.17
CA LEU A 20 -4.21 8.05 -3.34
C LEU A 20 -3.69 8.94 -2.21
N GLU A 21 -3.66 8.45 -0.99
CA GLU A 21 -3.07 9.14 0.15
C GLU A 21 -1.57 9.38 -0.07
N VAL A 22 -0.82 8.32 -0.42
CA VAL A 22 0.61 8.43 -0.72
C VAL A 22 0.88 9.35 -1.91
N ALA A 23 0.03 9.33 -2.95
CA ALA A 23 0.12 10.27 -4.06
C ALA A 23 0.06 11.73 -3.59
N LYS A 24 -0.87 12.04 -2.70
CA LYS A 24 -0.99 13.39 -2.11
C LYS A 24 0.24 13.75 -1.27
N GLU A 25 0.78 12.81 -0.49
CA GLU A 25 2.01 13.03 0.30
C GLU A 25 3.21 13.40 -0.58
N PHE A 26 3.33 12.79 -1.75
CA PHE A 26 4.39 13.08 -2.72
C PHE A 26 4.06 14.24 -3.68
N GLY A 27 2.94 14.94 -3.47
CA GLY A 27 2.55 16.09 -4.29
C GLY A 27 2.11 15.74 -5.71
N VAL A 28 1.69 14.49 -5.96
CA VAL A 28 1.17 14.05 -7.26
C VAL A 28 -0.33 13.80 -7.22
N ASN A 29 -1.02 14.15 -8.31
CA ASN A 29 -2.48 14.11 -8.37
C ASN A 29 -3.06 12.73 -8.73
N ASP A 30 -2.24 11.81 -9.23
CA ASP A 30 -2.66 10.45 -9.62
C ASP A 30 -1.64 9.42 -9.09
N PRO A 31 -2.09 8.35 -8.42
CA PRO A 31 -1.28 7.18 -8.09
C PRO A 31 -0.49 6.59 -9.27
N LYS A 32 -0.97 6.72 -10.50
CA LYS A 32 -0.24 6.27 -11.70
C LYS A 32 0.97 7.13 -12.03
N SER A 33 1.01 8.36 -11.52
CA SER A 33 2.15 9.27 -11.64
C SER A 33 3.22 9.02 -10.57
N LEU A 34 2.98 8.08 -9.63
CA LEU A 34 4.00 7.64 -8.70
C LEU A 34 5.14 6.96 -9.47
N ALA A 35 6.35 7.49 -9.29
CA ALA A 35 7.55 6.86 -9.80
C ALA A 35 7.78 5.49 -9.13
N SER A 36 8.56 4.62 -9.79
CA SER A 36 8.79 3.24 -9.35
C SER A 36 9.29 3.15 -7.90
N ASN A 37 10.15 4.09 -7.48
CA ASN A 37 10.63 4.23 -6.11
C ASN A 37 9.48 4.44 -5.09
N HIS A 38 8.45 5.22 -5.41
CA HIS A 38 7.31 5.44 -4.54
C HIS A 38 6.45 4.17 -4.39
N THR A 39 6.37 3.34 -5.43
CA THR A 39 5.68 2.04 -5.32
C THR A 39 6.42 1.08 -4.39
N GLY A 40 7.76 1.13 -4.35
CA GLY A 40 8.57 0.42 -3.36
C GLY A 40 8.33 0.92 -1.93
N TYR A 41 8.15 2.24 -1.75
CA TYR A 41 7.80 2.84 -0.45
C TYR A 41 6.45 2.33 0.08
N ILE A 42 5.42 2.27 -0.76
CA ILE A 42 4.10 1.72 -0.40
C ILE A 42 4.23 0.28 0.11
N VAL A 43 4.96 -0.57 -0.61
CA VAL A 43 5.16 -1.97 -0.21
C VAL A 43 5.90 -2.06 1.13
N ARG A 44 6.97 -1.27 1.32
CA ARG A 44 7.71 -1.23 2.59
C ARG A 44 6.81 -0.87 3.76
N LYS A 45 5.92 0.10 3.59
CA LYS A 45 4.96 0.50 4.64
C LYS A 45 3.91 -0.56 4.94
N LEU A 46 3.39 -1.24 3.93
CA LEU A 46 2.48 -2.37 4.12
C LEU A 46 3.13 -3.51 4.91
N VAL A 47 4.40 -3.82 4.62
CA VAL A 47 5.17 -4.82 5.38
C VAL A 47 5.38 -4.37 6.82
N GLU A 48 5.82 -3.13 7.04
CA GLU A 48 6.03 -2.57 8.38
C GLU A 48 4.74 -2.64 9.23
N MET A 49 3.57 -2.32 8.64
CA MET A 49 2.28 -2.42 9.34
C MET A 49 1.92 -3.86 9.69
N GLY A 50 2.18 -4.81 8.79
CA GLY A 50 1.94 -6.23 9.05
C GLY A 50 2.85 -6.79 10.15
N GLU A 51 4.13 -6.44 10.12
CA GLU A 51 5.10 -6.84 11.17
C GLU A 51 4.70 -6.29 12.54
N ARG A 52 4.28 -5.03 12.61
CA ARG A 52 3.78 -4.42 13.86
C ARG A 52 2.56 -5.16 14.41
N GLN A 53 1.58 -5.46 13.56
CA GLN A 53 0.39 -6.23 13.96
C GLN A 53 0.78 -7.59 14.53
N LEU A 54 1.70 -8.32 13.88
CA LEU A 54 2.17 -9.61 14.36
C LEU A 54 2.91 -9.53 15.70
N ILE A 55 3.70 -8.47 15.92
CA ILE A 55 4.40 -8.24 17.18
C ILE A 55 3.38 -7.91 18.29
N ASP A 56 2.43 -7.04 18.02
CA ASP A 56 1.39 -6.63 18.98
C ASP A 56 0.51 -7.83 19.38
N ASP A 57 0.13 -8.67 18.41
CA ASP A 57 -0.63 -9.91 18.64
C ASP A 57 0.15 -10.95 19.46
N ASN A 58 1.49 -10.95 19.39
CA ASN A 58 2.35 -11.89 20.16
C ASN A 58 2.61 -11.39 21.59
N ASN A 59 2.58 -10.09 21.82
CA ASN A 59 2.81 -9.48 23.13
C ASN A 59 1.56 -9.39 24.01
N ASN A 60 0.39 -9.82 23.49
CA ASN A 60 -0.92 -9.73 24.12
C ASN A 60 -1.51 -11.11 24.39
#